data_AF-A0A974WI23-F1
#
_entry.id   AF-A0A974WI23-F1
#
_cell.length_a   1.000
_cell.length_b   1.000
_cell.length_c   1.000
_cell.angle_alpha   90.00
_cell.angle_beta   90.00
_cell.angle_gamma   90.00
#
_symmetry.space_group_name_H-M   'P 1'
#
loop_
_entity.id
_entity.type
_entity.pdbx_description
1 polymer ?
#
loop_
_entity_poly.entity_id
_entity_poly.type
_entity_poly.pdbx_seq_one_letter_code
_entity_poly.pdbx_strand_id
1 'polypeptide(L)' 'MQLFADISLAACGVSLLFLLIGLFKPWYMLWWEDRQNRKKVIKVYGFAALLFFVIYEVLTKIYSL' A
#
# COMPACT_ATOMS: atom_id res chain seq x y z
N MET A 1 16.38 -12.74 4.23
CA MET A 1 15.94 -11.35 4.38
C MET A 1 15.50 -10.73 3.05
N GLN A 2 16.23 -10.96 1.94
CA GLN A 2 15.86 -10.45 0.62
C GLN A 2 14.40 -10.71 0.19
N LEU A 3 13.93 -11.96 0.32
CA LEU A 3 12.54 -12.32 0.00
C LEU A 3 11.50 -11.46 0.74
N PHE A 4 11.76 -11.10 2.00
CA PHE A 4 10.83 -10.27 2.79
C PHE A 4 10.81 -8.82 2.29
N ALA A 5 11.96 -8.29 1.86
CA ALA A 5 12.02 -6.98 1.23
C ALA A 5 11.23 -6.99 -0.10
N ASP A 6 11.43 -8.00 -0.94
CA ASP A 6 10.72 -8.12 -2.23
C ASP A 6 9.20 -8.22 -2.05
N ILE A 7 8.74 -8.99 -1.06
CA ILE A 7 7.30 -9.08 -0.69
C ILE A 7 6.79 -7.71 -0.22
N SER A 8 7.55 -6.97 0.60
CA SER A 8 7.16 -5.63 1.05
C SER A 8 7.05 -4.65 -0.13
N LEU A 9 7.97 -4.72 -1.08
CA LEU A 9 7.94 -3.90 -2.28
C LEU A 9 6.72 -4.23 -3.16
N ALA A 10 6.42 -5.52 -3.33
CA ALA A 10 5.22 -5.97 -4.03
C ALA A 10 3.93 -5.47 -3.35
N ALA A 11 3.85 -5.55 -2.02
CA ALA A 11 2.71 -5.05 -1.24
C ALA A 11 2.54 -3.52 -1.38
N CYS A 12 3.63 -2.77 -1.43
CA CYS A 12 3.61 -1.34 -1.75
C CYS A 12 3.02 -1.09 -3.16
N GLY A 13 3.50 -1.81 -4.17
CA GLY A 13 2.99 -1.71 -5.54
C GLY A 13 1.49 -2.03 -5.64
N VAL A 14 1.03 -3.10 -5.00
CA VAL A 14 -0.41 -3.45 -4.95
C VAL A 14 -1.22 -2.37 -4.24
N SER A 15 -0.70 -1.80 -3.16
CA SER A 15 -1.37 -0.69 -2.44
C SER A 15 -1.50 0.55 -3.33
N LEU A 16 -0.49 0.88 -4.13
CA LEU A 16 -0.55 1.97 -5.11
C LEU A 16 -1.56 1.67 -6.23
N LEU A 17 -1.63 0.43 -6.73
CA LEU A 17 -2.64 0.03 -7.71
C LEU A 17 -4.06 0.19 -7.15
N PHE A 18 -4.30 -0.24 -5.91
CA PHE A 18 -5.60 -0.09 -5.25
C PHE A 18 -5.92 1.38 -4.94
N LEU A 19 -4.93 2.19 -4.58
CA LEU A 19 -5.09 3.63 -4.47
C LEU A 19 -5.60 4.23 -5.80
N LEU A 20 -4.96 3.89 -6.91
CA LEU A 20 -5.36 4.39 -8.24
C LEU A 20 -6.77 3.93 -8.60
N ILE A 21 -7.08 2.64 -8.46
CA ILE A 21 -8.41 2.11 -8.76
C ILE A 21 -9.48 2.79 -7.87
N GLY A 22 -9.19 2.97 -6.58
CA GLY A 22 -10.12 3.57 -5.63
C GLY A 22 -10.31 5.08 -5.83
N LEU A 23 -9.34 5.79 -6.42
CA LEU A 23 -9.52 7.20 -6.79
C LEU A 23 -10.57 7.37 -7.90
N PHE A 24 -10.59 6.46 -8.88
CA PHE A 24 -11.61 6.45 -9.93
C PHE A 24 -12.95 5.91 -9.41
N LYS A 25 -12.91 4.75 -8.75
CA LYS A 25 -14.08 4.00 -8.32
C LYS A 25 -13.92 3.53 -6.87
N PRO A 26 -14.20 4.42 -5.89
CA PRO A 26 -13.94 4.14 -4.48
C PRO A 26 -14.75 2.96 -3.94
N TRP A 27 -15.91 2.65 -4.53
CA TRP A 27 -16.74 1.53 -4.08
C TRP A 27 -16.12 0.15 -4.30
N TYR A 28 -15.26 -0.02 -5.31
CA TYR A 28 -14.56 -1.30 -5.51
C TYR A 28 -13.54 -1.57 -4.41
N MET A 29 -12.89 -0.51 -3.92
CA MET A 29 -11.81 -0.63 -2.94
C MET A 29 -12.33 -0.53 -1.50
N LEU A 30 -13.33 0.32 -1.26
CA LEU A 30 -14.00 0.48 0.04
C LEU A 30 -15.33 -0.29 0.09
N TRP A 31 -15.39 -1.48 -0.51
CA TRP A 31 -16.61 -2.31 -0.55
C TRP A 31 -17.10 -2.74 0.84
N TRP A 32 -16.18 -2.75 1.81
CA TRP A 32 -16.41 -3.11 3.22
C TRP A 32 -16.86 -1.93 4.08
N GLU A 33 -16.91 -0.71 3.54
CA GLU A 33 -17.23 0.51 4.28
C GLU A 33 -18.58 1.07 3.84
N ASP A 34 -19.42 1.50 4.79
CA ASP A 34 -20.75 2.05 4.50
C ASP A 34 -20.70 3.37 3.71
N ARG A 35 -19.65 4.18 3.91
CA ARG A 35 -19.43 5.43 3.18
C ARG A 35 -18.13 5.40 2.40
N GLN A 36 -18.24 5.24 1.09
CA GLN A 36 -17.08 5.20 0.20
C GLN A 36 -16.67 6.63 -0.21
N ASN A 37 -15.53 7.09 0.30
CA ASN A 37 -14.99 8.42 0.02
C ASN A 37 -13.56 8.32 -0.53
N ARG A 38 -13.27 9.07 -1.60
CA ARG A 38 -11.92 9.14 -2.20
C ARG A 38 -10.86 9.61 -1.20
N LYS A 39 -11.20 10.50 -0.26
CA LYS A 39 -10.27 10.88 0.82
C LYS A 39 -9.90 9.71 1.72
N LYS A 40 -10.85 8.79 1.96
CA LYS A 40 -10.61 7.58 2.75
C LYS A 40 -9.77 6.57 1.95
N VAL A 41 -9.98 6.45 0.64
CA VAL A 41 -9.09 5.64 -0.24
C VAL A 41 -7.65 6.13 -0.12
N ILE A 42 -7.40 7.43 -0.23
CA ILE A 42 -6.05 8.00 -0.08
C ILE A 42 -5.47 7.69 1.29
N LYS A 43 -6.25 7.85 2.35
CA LYS A 43 -5.80 7.54 3.71
C LYS A 43 -5.46 6.06 3.88
N VAL A 44 -6.29 5.13 3.40
CA VAL A 44 -6.08 3.69 3.63
C VAL A 44 -4.94 3.17 2.75
N TYR A 45 -5.05 3.33 1.43
CA TYR A 45 -4.10 2.74 0.49
C TYR A 45 -2.82 3.54 0.36
N GLY A 46 -2.89 4.87 0.51
CA GLY A 46 -1.71 5.72 0.55
C GLY A 46 -0.88 5.49 1.82
N PHE A 47 -1.53 5.33 2.98
CA PHE A 47 -0.82 4.96 4.21
C PHE A 47 -0.22 3.56 4.11
N ALA A 48 -0.96 2.58 3.60
CA ALA A 48 -0.45 1.23 3.39
C ALA A 48 0.78 1.22 2.46
N ALA A 49 0.73 1.93 1.32
CA ALA A 49 1.85 2.05 0.40
C ALA A 49 3.08 2.66 1.09
N LEU A 50 2.90 3.77 1.82
CA LEU A 50 3.99 4.42 2.55
C LEU A 50 4.59 3.50 3.62
N LEU A 51 3.74 2.79 4.38
CA LEU A 51 4.17 1.86 5.42
C LEU A 51 5.00 0.70 4.83
N PHE A 52 4.54 0.08 3.75
CA PHE A 52 5.28 -1.00 3.10
C PHE A 52 6.57 -0.52 2.42
N PHE A 53 6.60 0.72 1.92
CA PHE A 53 7.82 1.32 1.40
C PHE A 53 8.87 1.53 2.50
N VAL A 54 8.47 2.05 3.67
CA VAL A 54 9.37 2.21 4.82
C VAL A 54 9.89 0.86 5.30
N ILE A 55 9.04 -0.17 5.37
CA ILE A 55 9.46 -1.53 5.73
C ILE A 55 10.48 -2.08 4.73
N TYR A 56 10.27 -1.87 3.43
CA TYR A 56 11.20 -2.28 2.38
C TYR A 56 12.59 -1.65 2.58
N GLU A 57 12.65 -0.34 2.82
CA GLU A 57 13.90 0.39 3.05
C GLU A 57 14.65 -0.13 4.29
N VAL A 58 13.93 -0.38 5.39
CA VAL A 58 14.51 -0.92 6.62
C VAL A 58 15.06 -2.32 6.40
N LEU A 59 14.28 -3.22 5.79
CA LEU A 59 14.71 -4.59 5.51
C LEU A 59 15.90 -4.66 4.56
N THR A 60 15.91 -3.80 3.53
CA THR A 60 17.02 -3.70 2.57
C THR A 60 18.29 -3.24 3.26
N LYS A 61 18.21 -2.20 4.11
CA LYS A 61 19.37 -1.71 4.87
C LYS A 61 19.92 -2.75 5.83
N ILE A 62 19.05 -3.48 6.53
CA ILE A 62 19.46 -4.57 7.44
C ILE A 62 20.15 -5.69 6.66
N TYR A 63 19.69 -6.01 5.46
CA TYR A 63 20.32 -7.05 4.63
C TYR A 63 21.69 -6.61 4.08
N SER A 64 21.86 -5.33 3.77
CA SER A 64 23.12 -4.79 3.23
C SER A 64 24.23 -4.60 4.26
N LEU A 65 23.94 -4.84 5.54
CA LEU A 65 24.81 -4.60 6.69
C LEU A 65 25.38 -5.94 7.20
#